data_AF-A0AAW9EFA9-F1
#
_entry.id   AF-A0AAW9EFA9-F1
#
_cell.length_a   1.000
_cell.length_b   1.000
_cell.length_c   1.000
_cell.angle_alpha   90.00
_cell.angle_beta   90.00
_cell.angle_gamma   90.00
#
_symmetry.space_group_name_H-M   'P 1'
#
loop_
_entity.id
_entity.type
_entity.pdbx_description
1 polymer ?
#
loop_
_entity_poly.entity_id
_entity_poly.type
_entity_poly.pdbx_seq_one_letter_code
_entity_poly.pdbx_strand_id
1 'polypeptide(L)'
;MSNFTKDNVGKPMATLFVEYKDSGKRDENDRAILVKNEEVINVANIQTRLGNNFRITGISNANEARQLSLLLRAGALIAPIQIVEERTIG
;
A
#
# COMPACT_ATOMS: atom_id res chain seq x y z
N MET A 1 -13.10 -9.72 3.48
CA MET A 1 -13.31 -8.25 3.39
C MET A 1 -14.71 -7.82 2.90
N SER A 2 -15.43 -8.63 2.10
CA SER A 2 -16.78 -8.30 1.60
C SER A 2 -17.80 -7.96 2.70
N ASN A 3 -17.82 -8.71 3.81
CA ASN A 3 -18.75 -8.45 4.92
C ASN A 3 -18.50 -7.10 5.61
N PHE A 4 -17.23 -6.69 5.75
CA PHE A 4 -16.88 -5.39 6.33
C PHE A 4 -17.18 -4.23 5.38
N THR A 5 -16.99 -4.39 4.08
CA THR A 5 -17.21 -3.30 3.12
C THR A 5 -18.68 -3.13 2.73
N LYS A 6 -19.54 -4.13 2.96
CA LYS A 6 -20.99 -4.02 2.76
C LYS A 6 -21.59 -2.85 3.53
N ASP A 7 -21.20 -2.67 4.79
CA ASP A 7 -21.76 -1.64 5.67
C ASP A 7 -21.01 -0.30 5.59
N ASN A 8 -19.93 -0.25 4.80
CA ASN A 8 -19.09 0.92 4.61
C ASN A 8 -19.16 1.50 3.19
N VAL A 9 -20.12 1.05 2.36
CA VAL A 9 -20.42 1.69 1.07
C VAL A 9 -20.83 3.14 1.30
N GLY A 10 -20.25 4.07 0.53
CA GLY A 10 -20.45 5.51 0.65
C GLY A 10 -19.54 6.20 1.66
N LYS A 11 -18.80 5.45 2.49
CA LYS A 11 -17.84 6.04 3.43
C LYS A 11 -16.48 6.31 2.75
N PRO A 12 -15.75 7.33 3.22
CA PRO A 12 -14.37 7.54 2.80
C PRO A 12 -13.49 6.37 3.25
N MET A 13 -12.56 5.99 2.37
CA MET A 13 -11.54 4.99 2.53
C MET A 13 -10.20 5.67 2.26
N ALA A 14 -9.29 5.56 3.21
CA ALA A 14 -7.89 5.91 3.00
C ALA A 14 -7.12 4.66 2.57
N THR A 15 -6.27 4.78 1.55
CA THR A 15 -5.26 3.75 1.27
C THR A 15 -3.97 4.15 1.96
N LEU A 16 -3.52 3.31 2.91
CA LEU A 16 -2.22 3.44 3.54
C LEU A 16 -1.17 2.68 2.74
N PHE A 17 -0.11 3.38 2.37
CA PHE A 17 1.14 2.77 1.93
C PHE A 17 2.03 2.57 3.15
N VAL A 18 2.46 1.32 3.36
CA VAL A 18 3.35 0.95 4.47
C VAL A 18 4.67 0.54 3.87
N GLU A 19 5.73 1.27 4.19
CA GLU A 19 7.08 0.96 3.77
C GLU A 19 7.95 0.67 4.99
N TYR A 20 8.78 -0.38 4.92
CA TYR A 20 9.78 -0.67 5.93
C TYR A 20 11.12 -0.16 5.44
N LYS A 21 11.65 0.89 6.08
CA LYS A 21 12.99 1.41 5.80
C LYS A 21 13.98 0.91 6.83
N ASP A 22 15.20 0.63 6.41
CA ASP A 22 16.29 0.38 7.33
C ASP A 22 16.55 1.66 8.15
N SER A 23 16.50 1.54 9.47
CA SER A 23 16.79 2.65 10.38
C SER A 23 18.28 2.98 10.49
N GLY A 24 19.15 2.17 9.87
CA GLY A 24 20.59 2.25 10.04
C GLY A 24 21.06 1.74 11.41
N LYS A 25 20.14 1.31 12.28
CA LYS A 25 20.44 0.69 13.57
C LYS A 25 20.32 -0.82 13.45
N ARG A 26 21.26 -1.53 14.07
CA ARG A 26 21.25 -2.99 14.13
C ARG A 26 20.84 -3.45 15.53
N ASP A 27 20.02 -4.47 15.58
CA ASP A 27 19.64 -5.15 16.81
C ASP A 27 20.82 -5.98 17.36
N GLU A 28 20.73 -6.50 18.59
CA GLU A 28 21.78 -7.31 19.24
C GLU A 28 22.20 -8.55 18.40
N ASN A 29 21.34 -8.99 17.47
CA ASN A 29 21.59 -10.10 16.55
C ASN A 29 22.08 -9.67 15.16
N ASP A 30 22.63 -8.45 15.01
CA ASP A 30 23.14 -7.86 13.76
C ASP A 30 22.10 -7.73 12.63
N ARG A 31 20.81 -7.70 12.99
CA ARG A 31 19.70 -7.52 12.05
C ARG A 31 19.35 -6.04 11.94
N ALA A 32 19.14 -5.57 10.71
CA ALA A 32 18.63 -4.22 10.45
C ALA A 32 17.28 -4.01 11.14
N ILE A 33 17.19 -3.00 11.99
CA ILE A 33 15.93 -2.59 12.61
C ILE A 33 15.13 -1.85 11.54
N LEU A 34 14.09 -2.51 11.04
CA LEU A 34 13.17 -1.93 10.07
C LEU A 34 12.21 -0.97 10.79
N VAL A 35 12.19 0.29 10.36
CA VAL A 35 11.22 1.28 10.80
C VAL A 35 10.05 1.29 9.83
N LYS A 36 8.85 1.17 10.38
CA LYS A 36 7.60 1.25 9.65
C LYS A 36 7.26 2.71 9.36
N ASN A 37 7.21 3.08 8.08
CA ASN A 37 6.68 4.34 7.61
C ASN A 37 5.28 4.11 7.03
N GLU A 38 4.31 4.86 7.52
CA GLU A 38 2.93 4.80 7.07
C GLU A 38 2.56 6.13 6.42
N GLU A 39 2.17 6.08 5.14
CA GLU A 39 1.76 7.25 4.39
C GLU A 39 0.37 7.04 3.78
N VAL A 40 -0.52 8.01 3.97
CA VAL A 40 -1.82 8.00 3.30
C VAL A 40 -1.63 8.49 1.87
N ILE A 41 -1.60 7.55 0.93
CA ILE A 41 -1.39 7.86 -0.49
C ILE A 41 -2.68 8.29 -1.19
N ASN A 42 -3.86 7.90 -0.66
CA ASN A 42 -5.11 8.23 -1.32
C ASN A 42 -6.29 8.24 -0.36
N VAL A 43 -7.25 9.14 -0.58
CA VAL A 43 -8.57 9.14 0.05
C VAL A 43 -9.63 9.03 -1.03
N ALA A 44 -10.38 7.93 -1.04
CA ALA A 44 -11.40 7.63 -2.02
C ALA A 44 -12.70 7.18 -1.35
N ASN A 45 -13.83 7.30 -2.03
CA ASN A 45 -15.11 6.80 -1.51
C ASN A 45 -15.38 5.38 -2.00
N ILE A 46 -15.85 4.51 -1.09
CA ILE A 46 -16.24 3.13 -1.41
C ILE A 46 -17.55 3.16 -2.20
N GLN A 47 -17.55 2.72 -3.46
CA GLN A 47 -18.79 2.66 -4.24
C GLN A 47 -19.42 1.28 -4.30
N THR A 48 -18.61 0.22 -4.15
CA THR A 48 -19.09 -1.16 -4.13
C THR A 48 -18.38 -1.96 -3.05
N ARG A 49 -19.00 -3.07 -2.66
CA ARG A 49 -18.44 -4.03 -1.70
C ARG A 49 -17.10 -4.54 -2.23
N LEU A 50 -16.09 -4.66 -1.37
CA LEU A 50 -14.79 -5.23 -1.72
C LEU A 50 -14.91 -6.76 -1.75
N GLY A 51 -15.28 -7.26 -2.93
CA GLY A 51 -15.18 -8.66 -3.33
C GLY A 51 -14.18 -8.81 -4.48
N ASN A 52 -14.49 -9.63 -5.49
CA ASN A 52 -13.68 -9.72 -6.71
C ASN A 52 -13.72 -8.43 -7.54
N ASN A 53 -14.84 -7.70 -7.47
CA ASN A 53 -15.03 -6.46 -8.21
C ASN A 53 -15.20 -5.30 -7.23
N PHE A 54 -14.21 -4.42 -7.19
CA PHE A 54 -14.18 -3.26 -6.32
C PHE A 54 -14.05 -1.98 -7.13
N ARG A 55 -14.80 -0.94 -6.74
CA ARG A 55 -14.78 0.38 -7.38
C ARG A 55 -14.59 1.48 -6.34
N ILE A 56 -13.59 2.31 -6.59
CA ILE A 56 -13.26 3.52 -5.81
C ILE A 56 -13.25 4.74 -6.72
N THR A 57 -13.59 5.89 -6.15
CA THR A 57 -13.61 7.20 -6.83
C THR A 57 -12.94 8.24 -5.96
N GLY A 58 -12.32 9.25 -6.57
CA GLY A 58 -11.53 10.27 -5.85
C GLY A 58 -10.05 10.27 -6.23
N ILE A 59 -9.66 9.45 -7.22
CA ILE A 59 -8.30 9.48 -7.79
C ILE A 59 -8.30 10.46 -8.95
N SER A 60 -7.55 11.56 -8.81
CA SER A 60 -7.46 12.62 -9.81
C SER A 60 -6.61 12.23 -11.02
N ASN A 61 -5.73 11.21 -10.88
CA ASN A 61 -4.79 10.80 -11.90
C ASN A 61 -4.95 9.31 -12.30
N ALA A 62 -5.08 9.05 -13.60
CA ALA A 62 -5.20 7.69 -14.14
C ALA A 62 -3.95 6.82 -13.92
N ASN A 63 -2.75 7.40 -13.91
CA ASN A 63 -1.51 6.65 -13.64
C ASN A 63 -1.44 6.18 -12.19
N GLU A 64 -1.77 7.08 -11.25
CA GLU A 64 -1.84 6.77 -9.82
C GLU A 64 -2.89 5.69 -9.55
N ALA A 65 -4.06 5.76 -10.21
CA ALA A 65 -5.09 4.73 -10.11
C ALA A 65 -4.59 3.35 -10.56
N ARG A 66 -3.78 3.27 -11.63
CA ARG A 66 -3.20 2.01 -12.10
C ARG A 66 -2.19 1.45 -11.10
N GLN A 67 -1.32 2.30 -10.57
CA GLN A 67 -0.30 1.90 -9.60
C GLN A 67 -0.93 1.41 -8.29
N LEU A 68 -1.95 2.13 -7.81
CA LEU A 68 -2.77 1.71 -6.68
C LEU A 68 -3.47 0.38 -6.94
N SER A 69 -4.08 0.22 -8.11
CA SER A 69 -4.72 -1.05 -8.50
C SER A 69 -3.73 -2.20 -8.55
N LEU A 70 -2.49 -1.95 -8.95
CA LEU A 70 -1.41 -2.93 -8.94
C LEU A 70 -1.03 -3.31 -7.50
N LEU A 71 -0.83 -2.32 -6.62
CA LEU A 71 -0.51 -2.54 -5.21
C LEU A 71 -1.63 -3.29 -4.47
N LEU A 72 -2.89 -2.90 -4.67
CA LEU A 72 -4.04 -3.57 -4.08
C LEU A 72 -4.20 -5.01 -4.58
N ARG A 73 -3.86 -5.28 -5.86
CA ARG A 73 -3.94 -6.61 -6.48
C ARG A 73 -2.79 -7.53 -6.08
N ALA A 74 -1.58 -6.98 -5.94
CA ALA A 74 -0.43 -7.71 -5.38
C ALA A 74 -0.73 -8.19 -3.94
N GLY A 75 -1.74 -7.59 -3.31
CA GLY A 75 -2.18 -7.90 -1.97
C GLY A 75 -1.32 -7.19 -0.94
N ALA A 76 -1.83 -7.10 0.28
CA ALA A 76 -1.13 -6.47 1.41
C ALA A 76 0.07 -7.30 1.91
N LEU A 77 0.52 -8.32 1.17
CA LEU A 77 1.66 -9.16 1.52
C LEU A 77 2.95 -8.44 1.12
N ILE A 78 3.25 -7.36 1.85
CA ILE A 78 4.48 -6.59 1.69
C ILE A 78 5.61 -7.41 2.32
N ALA A 79 6.46 -8.01 1.49
CA ALA A 79 7.76 -8.48 1.90
C ALA A 79 8.71 -7.28 2.00
N PRO A 80 9.58 -7.19 3.02
CA PRO A 80 10.55 -6.12 3.14
C PRO A 80 11.50 -6.15 1.93
N ILE A 81 11.53 -5.05 1.18
CA ILE A 81 12.41 -4.89 0.03
C ILE A 81 13.75 -4.34 0.56
N GLN A 82 14.84 -5.09 0.33
CA GLN A 82 16.19 -4.61 0.59
C GLN A 82 16.87 -4.32 -0.75
N ILE A 83 17.35 -3.10 -0.93
CA ILE A 83 18.17 -2.74 -2.09
C ILE A 83 19.55 -3.36 -1.88
N VAL A 84 19.87 -4.39 -2.66
CA VAL A 84 21.14 -5.15 -2.52
C VAL A 84 22.28 -4.44 -3.27
N GLU A 85 21.98 -3.81 -4.41
CA GLU A 85 22.95 -3.08 -5.23
C GLU A 85 22.22 -2.09 -6.15
N GLU A 86 22.75 -0.87 -6.30
CA GLU A 86 22.30 0.08 -7.32
C GLU A 86 23.36 0.14 -8.43
N ARG A 87 22.97 -0.16 -9.67
CA ARG A 87 23.85 0.00 -10.85
C ARG A 87 23.21 0.96 -11.84
N THR A 88 23.98 1.96 -12.25
CA THR A 88 23.63 2.83 -13.38
C THR A 88 23.87 2.07 -14.67
N ILE A 89 22.79 1.81 -15.41
CA ILE A 89 22.85 1.25 -16.77
C ILE A 89 22.85 2.45 -17.72
N GLY A 90 23.98 2.66 -18.41
CA GLY A 90 24.17 3.68 -19.44
C GLY A 90 24.14 3.07 -20.83
#